data_AF-A0A844KFL7-F1
#
_entry.id   AF-A0A844KFL7-F1
#
_cell.length_a   1.000
_cell.length_b   1.000
_cell.length_c   1.000
_cell.angle_alpha   90.00
_cell.angle_beta   90.00
_cell.angle_gamma   90.00
#
_symmetry.space_group_name_H-M   'P 1'
#
loop_
_entity.id
_entity.type
_entity.pdbx_description
1 polymer ?
#
loop_
_entity_poly.entity_id
_entity_poly.type
_entity_poly.pdbx_seq_one_letter_code
_entity_poly.pdbx_strand_id
1 'polypeptide(L)' 'MEKETMGTVISVTKQWWLKVNRKPVRLLPFFILTENNDLATEYEYRHEGVNDYITAPVNIPELIRRVLFFVE' A
#
# COMPACT_ATOMS: atom_id res chain seq x y z
N MET A 1 -8.41 -17.13 -39.11
CA MET A 1 -9.74 -16.98 -38.50
C MET A 1 -9.85 -17.70 -37.16
N GLU A 2 -9.72 -19.03 -37.09
CA GLU A 2 -9.99 -19.79 -35.85
C GLU A 2 -9.01 -19.50 -34.67
N LYS A 3 -7.72 -19.35 -34.97
CA LYS A 3 -6.68 -19.06 -33.95
C LYS A 3 -6.82 -17.67 -33.32
N GLU A 4 -7.28 -16.69 -34.10
CA GLU A 4 -7.48 -15.31 -33.63
C GLU A 4 -8.70 -15.24 -32.70
N THR A 5 -9.81 -15.87 -33.10
CA THR A 5 -11.02 -15.98 -32.27
C THR A 5 -10.71 -16.63 -30.93
N MET A 6 -9.94 -17.73 -30.92
CA MET A 6 -9.58 -18.43 -29.69
C MET A 6 -8.66 -17.60 -28.79
N GLY A 7 -7.73 -16.83 -29.37
CA GLY A 7 -6.88 -15.89 -28.64
C GLY A 7 -7.66 -14.72 -28.02
N THR A 8 -8.64 -14.17 -28.74
CA THR A 8 -9.53 -13.12 -28.22
C THR A 8 -10.39 -13.64 -27.08
N VAL A 9 -10.97 -14.84 -27.21
CA VAL A 9 -11.77 -15.46 -26.15
C VAL A 9 -10.94 -15.63 -24.89
N ILE A 10 -9.73 -16.22 -24.98
CA ILE A 10 -8.84 -16.42 -23.83
C ILE A 10 -8.44 -15.08 -23.18
N SER A 11 -8.16 -14.05 -24.00
CA SER A 11 -7.83 -12.70 -23.50
C SER A 11 -9.00 -12.10 -22.70
N VAL A 12 -10.22 -12.18 -23.24
CA VAL A 12 -11.42 -11.64 -22.59
C VAL A 12 -11.73 -12.38 -21.30
N THR A 13 -11.66 -13.72 -21.26
CA THR A 13 -11.89 -14.47 -20.02
C THR A 13 -10.82 -14.18 -18.98
N LYS A 14 -9.55 -14.05 -19.37
CA LYS A 14 -8.45 -13.71 -18.44
C LYS A 14 -8.61 -12.30 -17.87
N GLN A 15 -9.00 -11.33 -18.69
CA GLN A 15 -9.22 -9.95 -18.26
C GLN A 15 -10.47 -9.82 -17.36
N TRP A 16 -11.54 -10.54 -17.70
CA TRP A 16 -12.73 -10.61 -16.85
C TRP A 16 -12.42 -11.30 -15.52
N TRP A 17 -11.70 -12.43 -15.54
CA TRP A 17 -11.26 -13.15 -14.34
C TRP A 17 -10.39 -12.28 -13.43
N LEU A 18 -9.44 -11.54 -14.01
CA LEU A 18 -8.64 -10.56 -13.28
C LEU A 18 -9.53 -9.48 -12.66
N LYS A 19 -10.53 -8.96 -13.38
CA LYS A 19 -11.44 -7.93 -12.86
C LYS A 19 -12.28 -8.42 -11.69
N VAL A 20 -12.81 -9.65 -11.75
CA VAL A 20 -13.65 -10.23 -10.69
C VAL A 20 -12.85 -10.76 -9.50
N ASN A 21 -11.56 -11.11 -9.72
CA ASN A 21 -10.70 -11.70 -8.70
C ASN A 21 -9.63 -10.74 -8.17
N ARG A 22 -9.80 -9.42 -8.37
CA ARG A 22 -8.99 -8.44 -7.62
C ARG A 22 -9.48 -8.48 -6.19
N LYS A 23 -8.67 -9.04 -5.29
CA LYS A 23 -8.84 -8.75 -3.87
C LYS A 23 -8.83 -7.23 -3.72
N PRO A 24 -9.71 -6.62 -2.91
CA PRO A 24 -9.56 -5.21 -2.58
C PRO A 24 -8.13 -5.03 -2.10
N VAL A 25 -7.40 -4.14 -2.77
CA VAL A 25 -6.10 -3.71 -2.25
C VAL A 25 -6.44 -3.04 -0.94
N ARG A 26 -6.27 -3.77 0.17
CA ARG A 26 -6.29 -3.14 1.49
C ARG A 26 -5.23 -2.05 1.40
N LEU A 27 -5.63 -0.81 1.62
CA LEU A 27 -4.71 0.33 1.67
C LEU A 27 -3.57 -0.08 2.60
N LEU A 28 -2.38 -0.24 2.02
CA LEU A 28 -1.21 -0.60 2.80
C LEU A 28 -0.80 0.64 3.60
N PRO A 29 -0.54 0.51 4.90
CA PRO A 29 -0.07 1.63 5.70
C PRO A 29 1.25 2.16 5.11
N PHE A 30 1.30 3.46 4.90
CA PHE A 30 2.46 4.20 4.42
C PHE A 30 3.13 4.92 5.58
N PHE A 31 4.41 4.62 5.81
CA PHE A 31 5.21 5.13 6.91
C PHE A 31 6.33 6.02 6.38
N ILE A 32 6.65 7.11 7.08
CA ILE A 32 7.83 7.92 6.80
C ILE A 32 8.92 7.61 7.82
N LEU A 33 10.14 7.36 7.33
CA LEU A 33 11.36 7.29 8.14
C LEU A 33 12.24 8.49 7.82
N THR A 34 12.70 9.19 8.84
CA THR A 34 13.28 10.54 8.69
C THR A 34 14.18 10.89 9.87
N GLU A 35 15.14 11.78 9.68
CA GLU A 35 15.93 12.38 10.77
C GLU A 35 15.32 13.70 11.26
N ASN A 36 14.37 14.26 10.51
CA ASN A 36 13.69 15.50 10.84
C ASN A 36 12.66 15.27 11.97
N ASN A 37 12.69 16.11 13.00
CA ASN A 37 11.75 16.10 14.13
C ASN A 37 10.89 17.37 14.20
N ASP A 38 10.86 18.14 13.10
CA ASP A 38 10.02 19.31 12.97
C ASP A 38 8.53 18.93 12.91
N LEU A 39 7.75 19.53 13.81
CA LEU A 39 6.32 19.25 13.94
C LEU A 39 5.53 19.75 12.73
N ALA A 40 5.93 20.87 12.11
CA ALA A 40 5.23 21.38 10.93
C ALA A 40 5.30 20.38 9.78
N THR A 41 6.48 19.81 9.56
CA THR A 41 6.72 18.73 8.59
C THR A 41 5.86 17.49 8.90
N GLU A 42 5.77 17.05 10.16
CA GLU A 42 4.90 15.92 10.53
C GLU A 42 3.42 16.20 10.23
N TYR A 43 2.94 17.41 10.57
CA TYR A 43 1.55 17.81 10.31
C TYR A 43 1.20 17.80 8.82
N GLU A 44 2.10 18.29 7.96
CA GLU A 44 1.92 18.27 6.51
C GLU A 44 1.75 16.83 6.00
N TYR A 45 2.63 15.91 6.40
CA TYR A 45 2.53 14.51 5.97
C TYR A 45 1.29 13.81 6.50
N ARG A 46 0.86 14.11 7.74
CA ARG A 46 -0.40 13.59 8.29
C ARG A 46 -1.60 14.11 7.48
N HIS A 47 -1.57 15.36 7.04
CA HIS A 47 -2.61 15.93 6.18
C HIS A 47 -2.65 15.26 4.79
N GLU A 48 -1.50 14.86 4.25
CA GLU A 48 -1.39 14.11 3.00
C GLU A 48 -1.82 12.63 3.10
N GLY A 49 -2.18 12.16 4.30
CA GLY A 49 -2.68 10.79 4.52
C GLY A 49 -1.60 9.77 4.82
N VAL A 50 -0.41 10.20 5.26
CA VAL A 50 0.61 9.29 5.83
C VAL A 50 0.09 8.69 7.12
N ASN A 51 0.31 7.38 7.28
CA ASN A 51 -0.28 6.61 8.37
C ASN A 51 0.52 6.76 9.66
N ASP A 52 1.85 6.82 9.56
CA ASP A 52 2.70 7.11 10.71
C ASP A 52 4.08 7.66 10.31
N TYR A 53 4.75 8.31 11.27
CA TYR A 53 6.05 8.98 11.11
C TYR A 53 7.02 8.46 12.18
N ILE A 54 8.19 7.99 11.73
CA ILE A 54 9.22 7.38 12.57
C ILE A 54 10.49 8.21 12.43
N THR A 55 10.89 8.86 13.52
CA THR A 55 12.14 9.61 13.56
C THR A 55 13.31 8.70 13.91
N ALA A 56 14.42 8.85 13.21
CA ALA A 56 15.68 8.19 13.50
C ALA A 56 16.40 8.88 14.68
N PRO A 57 17.19 8.14 15.49
CA PRO A 57 17.41 6.70 15.41
C PRO A 57 16.18 5.90 15.86
N VAL A 58 15.91 4.80 15.15
CA VAL A 58 14.68 4.02 15.34
C VAL A 58 14.73 3.18 16.61
N ASN A 59 13.68 3.28 17.43
CA ASN A 59 13.42 2.37 18.53
C ASN A 59 12.73 1.09 18.03
N ILE A 60 13.46 -0.03 17.93
CA ILE A 60 12.96 -1.28 17.34
C ILE A 60 11.70 -1.83 18.05
N PRO A 61 11.65 -1.93 19.39
CA PRO A 61 10.41 -2.30 20.10
C PRO A 61 9.19 -1.42 19.77
N GLU A 62 9.40 -0.11 19.61
CA GLU A 62 8.32 0.83 19.28
C GLU A 62 7.85 0.67 17.84
N LEU A 63 8.79 0.52 16.91
CA LEU A 63 8.50 0.25 15.50
C LEU A 63 7.60 -0.98 15.35
N ILE A 64 7.92 -2.08 16.04
CA ILE A 64 7.14 -3.31 15.98
C ILE A 64 5.69 -3.04 16.44
N ARG A 65 5.49 -2.30 17.54
CA ARG A 65 4.14 -1.95 18.03
C ARG A 65 3.36 -1.12 17.02
N ARG A 66 4.00 -0.10 16.43
CA ARG A 66 3.38 0.79 15.43
C ARG A 66 2.99 0.03 14.16
N VAL A 67 3.82 -0.89 13.67
CA VAL A 67 3.50 -1.71 12.50
C VAL A 67 2.36 -2.70 12.80
N LEU A 68 2.41 -3.37 13.95
CA LEU A 68 1.37 -4.34 14.34
C LEU A 68 -0.02 -3.69 14.44
N PHE A 69 -0.11 -2.42 14.85
CA PHE A 69 -1.37 -1.67 14.89
C PHE A 69 -2.12 -1.62 13.54
N PHE A 70 -1.41 -1.67 12.41
CA PHE A 70 -2.02 -1.59 11.07
C PHE A 70 -2.24 -2.96 10.39
N VAL A 71 -1.86 -4.07 11.03
CA VAL A 71 -1.96 -5.42 10.46
C VAL A 71 -3.18 -6.19 11.00
N GLU A 72 -3.72 -5.81 12.17
CA GLU A 72 -5.03 -6.25 12.67
C GLU A 72 -6.20 -5.62 11.90
#